data_AF-A0A252CCN1-F1
#
_entry.id   AF-A0A252CCN1-F1
#
_cell.length_a   1.000
_cell.length_b   1.000
_cell.length_c   1.000
_cell.angle_alpha   90.00
_cell.angle_beta   90.00
_cell.angle_gamma   90.00
#
_symmetry.space_group_name_H-M   'P 1'
#
loop_
_entity.id
_entity.type
_entity.pdbx_description
1 polymer ?
#
loop_
_entity_poly.entity_id
_entity_poly.type
_entity_poly.pdbx_seq_one_letter_code
_entity_poly.pdbx_strand_id
1 'polypeptide(L)'
;MSGKYVDNDSDKLIIVFQSAGRVPQEAITSYINKEVTDEEIGRYHEKYNWFNWTKKIEEADFYYIEDHYSGIYGWYISDFGKNIIDDIQKEIKSIVSKKNYQMVISFGSSKGGTGALVHGLLSPYIDKIFSLVPQINITEYINKHLSMLKPLIYAENQDNINESTMNDINNFIHPLNIIRKKTIFFYTGVTDEQFKETKQFSEKIVNCGVSSTLIINVEKKKHSPMVMDNVEFIENLLKSILSNKRTKDKNLFQLESKTFLYLGK
;
A
#
# COMPACT_ATOMS: atom_id res chain seq x y z
N MET A 1 -5.08 1.31 18.81
CA MET A 1 -4.52 0.42 17.77
C MET A 1 -5.65 0.19 16.79
N SER A 2 -5.52 0.68 15.55
CA SER A 2 -6.58 0.56 14.54
C SER A 2 -6.49 -0.73 13.73
N GLY A 3 -5.42 -1.51 13.88
CA GLY A 3 -5.16 -2.71 13.09
C GLY A 3 -5.35 -4.05 13.78
N LYS A 4 -5.43 -5.11 12.96
CA LYS A 4 -5.57 -6.50 13.38
C LYS A 4 -4.23 -7.24 13.31
N TYR A 5 -3.79 -7.79 14.44
CA TYR A 5 -2.56 -8.58 14.54
C TYR A 5 -2.87 -10.09 14.47
N VAL A 6 -2.06 -10.82 13.71
CA VAL A 6 -2.09 -12.29 13.62
C VAL A 6 -0.70 -12.80 13.96
N ASP A 7 -0.62 -13.56 15.04
CA ASP A 7 0.60 -14.16 15.56
C ASP A 7 0.76 -15.58 15.01
N ASN A 8 1.76 -15.79 14.16
CA ASN A 8 2.13 -17.09 13.60
C ASN A 8 3.42 -17.62 14.25
N ASP A 9 3.84 -17.04 15.39
CA ASP A 9 5.10 -17.32 16.07
C ASP A 9 6.34 -17.14 15.19
N SER A 10 6.32 -16.14 14.31
CA SER A 10 7.42 -15.86 13.39
C SER A 10 8.35 -14.74 13.86
N ASP A 11 9.61 -14.81 13.43
CA ASP A 11 10.60 -13.75 13.52
C ASP A 11 10.51 -12.72 12.38
N LYS A 12 9.51 -12.84 11.50
CA LYS A 12 9.24 -11.90 10.41
C LYS A 12 7.84 -11.32 10.55
N LEU A 13 7.68 -10.07 10.14
CA LEU A 13 6.40 -9.37 10.16
C LEU A 13 6.05 -8.84 8.77
N ILE A 14 4.81 -9.04 8.35
CA ILE A 14 4.22 -8.38 7.18
C ILE A 14 3.15 -7.40 7.67
N ILE A 15 3.41 -6.11 7.48
CA ILE A 15 2.45 -5.04 7.72
C ILE A 15 1.66 -4.81 6.43
N VAL A 16 0.39 -5.17 6.45
CA VAL A 16 -0.52 -5.09 5.32
C VAL A 16 -1.34 -3.80 5.42
N PHE A 17 -1.11 -2.88 4.49
CA PHE A 17 -1.96 -1.73 4.25
C PHE A 17 -3.17 -2.20 3.44
N GLN A 18 -4.21 -2.58 4.18
CA GLN A 18 -5.39 -3.25 3.67
C GLN A 18 -6.33 -2.23 3.04
N SER A 19 -6.54 -2.35 1.73
CA SER A 19 -7.68 -1.67 1.11
C SER A 19 -8.97 -2.17 1.75
N ALA A 20 -9.79 -1.23 2.20
CA ALA A 20 -11.21 -1.42 2.36
C ALA A 20 -11.83 -2.14 1.15
N GLY A 21 -12.92 -2.86 1.36
CA GLY A 21 -13.80 -3.20 0.26
C GLY A 21 -14.24 -1.93 -0.48
N ARG A 22 -14.55 -2.04 -1.78
CA ARG A 22 -15.06 -0.89 -2.52
C ARG A 22 -16.42 -0.48 -1.93
N VAL A 23 -16.44 0.63 -1.20
CA VAL A 23 -17.68 1.24 -0.71
C VAL A 23 -18.52 1.69 -1.91
N PRO A 24 -19.79 1.28 -2.03
CA PRO A 24 -20.68 1.72 -3.11
C PRO A 24 -20.88 3.22 -3.09
N GLN A 25 -21.01 3.84 -4.27
CA GLN A 25 -21.18 5.29 -4.41
C GLN A 25 -22.42 5.82 -3.67
N GLU A 26 -23.49 5.03 -3.63
CA GLU A 26 -24.71 5.34 -2.87
C GLU A 26 -24.43 5.43 -1.36
N ALA A 27 -23.72 4.43 -0.81
CA ALA A 27 -23.33 4.43 0.61
C ALA A 27 -22.39 5.59 0.94
N ILE A 28 -21.45 5.94 0.05
CA ILE A 28 -20.61 7.13 0.20
C ILE A 28 -21.47 8.40 0.25
N THR A 29 -22.44 8.53 -0.66
CA THR A 29 -23.33 9.71 -0.72
C THR A 29 -24.16 9.84 0.56
N SER A 30 -24.78 8.75 1.01
CA SER A 30 -25.55 8.74 2.25
C SER A 30 -24.70 9.05 3.47
N TYR A 31 -23.45 8.58 3.50
CA TYR A 31 -22.52 8.92 4.59
C TYR A 31 -22.20 10.43 4.62
N ILE A 32 -21.88 11.02 3.46
CA ILE A 32 -21.63 12.46 3.35
C ILE A 32 -22.87 13.27 3.77
N ASN A 33 -24.07 12.80 3.44
CA ASN A 33 -25.34 13.42 3.82
C ASN A 33 -25.74 13.16 5.28
N LYS A 34 -24.94 12.41 6.06
CA LYS A 34 -25.24 11.99 7.45
C LYS A 34 -26.51 11.14 7.58
N GLU A 35 -26.85 10.40 6.53
CA GLU A 35 -27.97 9.45 6.48
C GLU A 35 -27.59 8.07 7.02
N VAL A 36 -26.29 7.74 7.04
CA VAL A 36 -25.72 6.54 7.65
C VAL A 36 -24.58 6.91 8.59
N THR A 37 -24.36 6.06 9.59
CA THR A 37 -23.35 6.25 10.63
C THR A 37 -21.96 5.72 10.22
N ASP A 38 -20.92 6.17 10.94
CA ASP A 38 -19.54 5.66 10.81
C ASP A 38 -19.46 4.13 11.04
N GLU A 39 -20.30 3.58 11.92
CA GLU A 39 -20.35 2.14 12.15
C GLU A 39 -20.91 1.41 10.92
N GLU A 40 -21.97 1.94 10.31
CA GLU A 40 -22.60 1.34 9.13
C GLU A 40 -21.68 1.40 7.90
N ILE A 41 -20.98 2.53 7.69
CA ILE A 41 -20.01 2.64 6.59
C ILE A 41 -18.78 1.76 6.83
N GLY A 42 -18.34 1.63 8.09
CA GLY A 42 -17.23 0.79 8.50
C GLY A 42 -17.41 -0.69 8.15
N ARG A 43 -18.64 -1.20 8.09
CA ARG A 43 -18.93 -2.60 7.70
C ARG A 43 -18.48 -2.94 6.27
N TYR A 44 -18.37 -1.94 5.38
CA TYR A 44 -17.82 -2.16 4.03
C TYR A 44 -16.30 -2.42 4.04
N HIS A 45 -15.62 -2.10 5.15
CA HIS A 45 -14.17 -2.24 5.33
C HIS A 45 -13.78 -3.62 5.87
N GLU A 46 -14.70 -4.38 6.47
CA GLU A 46 -14.46 -5.69 7.10
C GLU A 46 -13.98 -6.79 6.12
N LYS A 47 -13.96 -6.52 4.81
CA LYS A 47 -13.45 -7.44 3.79
C LYS A 47 -11.93 -7.39 3.70
N TYR A 48 -11.27 -8.31 4.40
CA TYR A 48 -9.83 -8.47 4.28
C TYR A 48 -9.41 -9.29 3.05
N ASN A 49 -9.21 -8.60 1.92
CA ASN A 49 -8.78 -9.26 0.67
C ASN A 49 -7.48 -10.06 0.81
N TRP A 50 -6.57 -9.66 1.71
CA TRP A 50 -5.27 -10.31 1.91
C TRP A 50 -5.20 -11.22 3.14
N PHE A 51 -6.25 -11.29 3.96
CA PHE A 51 -6.20 -12.05 5.22
C PHE A 51 -6.10 -13.56 5.03
N ASN A 52 -6.56 -14.07 3.88
CA ASN A 52 -6.34 -15.47 3.55
C ASN A 52 -4.86 -15.84 3.38
N TRP A 53 -3.96 -14.87 3.19
CA TRP A 53 -2.53 -15.13 3.15
C TRP A 53 -1.93 -15.47 4.51
N THR A 54 -2.56 -15.05 5.62
CA THR A 54 -2.12 -15.43 6.98
C THR A 54 -2.01 -16.95 7.14
N LYS A 55 -2.94 -17.69 6.51
CA LYS A 55 -3.02 -19.15 6.54
C LYS A 55 -2.10 -19.83 5.53
N LYS A 56 -1.52 -19.09 4.59
CA LYS A 56 -0.72 -19.63 3.49
C LYS A 56 0.76 -19.27 3.58
N ILE A 57 1.10 -18.28 4.41
CA ILE A 57 2.44 -17.76 4.66
C ILE A 57 2.65 -17.80 6.17
N GLU A 58 2.76 -19.01 6.72
CA GLU A 58 2.92 -19.22 8.16
C GLU A 58 4.31 -18.75 8.64
N GLU A 59 5.24 -18.49 7.72
CA GLU A 59 6.59 -18.02 8.02
C GLU A 59 6.66 -16.53 8.40
N ALA A 60 5.53 -15.84 8.54
CA ALA A 60 5.43 -14.45 8.98
C ALA A 60 4.23 -14.22 9.89
N ASP A 61 4.41 -13.34 10.86
CA ASP A 61 3.31 -12.66 11.54
C ASP A 61 2.70 -11.62 10.60
N PHE A 62 1.44 -11.24 10.86
CA PHE A 62 0.76 -10.22 10.08
C PHE A 62 0.19 -9.11 10.95
N TYR A 63 0.27 -7.88 10.44
CA TYR A 63 -0.45 -6.74 11.01
C TYR A 63 -1.21 -6.00 9.92
N TYR A 64 -2.53 -5.98 10.01
CA TYR A 64 -3.42 -5.36 9.03
C TYR A 64 -3.82 -3.97 9.50
N ILE A 65 -3.49 -2.94 8.73
CA ILE A 65 -3.94 -1.57 8.95
C ILE A 65 -5.02 -1.28 7.91
N GLU A 66 -6.22 -0.97 8.36
CA GLU A 66 -7.34 -0.61 7.50
C GLU A 66 -7.32 0.89 7.20
N ASP A 67 -7.60 1.26 5.95
CA ASP A 67 -7.83 2.67 5.58
C ASP A 67 -9.29 3.05 5.84
N HIS A 68 -9.71 3.02 7.11
CA HIS A 68 -10.97 3.59 7.58
C HIS A 68 -10.68 4.93 8.28
N TYR A 69 -10.10 5.84 7.51
CA TYR A 69 -9.79 7.22 7.93
C TYR A 69 -10.67 8.18 7.12
N SER A 70 -10.91 9.38 7.65
CA SER A 70 -11.89 10.32 7.09
C SER A 70 -13.29 9.70 6.94
N GLY A 71 -13.62 8.72 7.79
CA GLY A 71 -14.86 7.92 7.76
C GLY A 71 -15.00 6.95 6.58
N ILE A 72 -14.31 7.21 5.47
CA ILE A 72 -14.31 6.32 4.30
C ILE A 72 -12.87 5.98 3.99
N TYR A 73 -12.13 6.87 3.31
CA TYR A 73 -10.74 6.64 2.94
C TYR A 73 -9.86 7.84 3.31
N GLY A 74 -8.62 7.57 3.69
CA GLY A 74 -7.63 8.59 4.02
C GLY A 74 -6.30 8.43 3.31
N TRP A 75 -6.15 7.39 2.48
CA TRP A 75 -4.88 7.05 1.82
C TRP A 75 -3.73 6.79 2.81
N TYR A 76 -4.05 6.47 4.07
CA TYR A 76 -3.10 6.36 5.19
C TYR A 76 -2.33 7.67 5.48
N ILE A 77 -2.82 8.80 5.01
CA ILE A 77 -2.15 10.10 5.16
C ILE A 77 -3.05 11.11 5.83
N SER A 78 -4.35 11.10 5.51
CA SER A 78 -5.33 12.06 6.01
C SER A 78 -6.42 11.38 6.83
N ASP A 79 -6.77 11.96 7.97
CA ASP A 79 -7.99 11.66 8.71
C ASP A 79 -8.77 12.95 8.93
N PHE A 80 -9.80 13.17 8.11
CA PHE A 80 -10.55 14.42 8.05
C PHE A 80 -9.64 15.64 7.89
N GLY A 81 -8.71 15.64 6.94
CA GLY A 81 -7.77 16.75 6.73
C GLY A 81 -6.64 16.86 7.76
N LYS A 82 -6.61 16.00 8.79
CA LYS A 82 -5.48 15.88 9.72
C LYS A 82 -4.41 14.96 9.14
N ASN A 83 -3.14 15.36 9.20
CA ASN A 83 -2.03 14.47 8.87
C ASN A 83 -1.88 13.35 9.94
N ILE A 84 -1.97 12.10 9.52
CA ILE A 84 -1.88 10.91 10.41
C ILE A 84 -0.62 10.07 10.19
N ILE A 85 0.36 10.56 9.42
CA ILE A 85 1.58 9.81 9.13
C ILE A 85 2.30 9.41 10.41
N ASP A 86 2.49 10.36 11.33
CA ASP A 86 3.17 10.12 12.61
C ASP A 86 2.39 9.16 13.52
N ASP A 87 1.06 9.21 13.47
CA ASP A 87 0.20 8.32 14.26
C ASP A 87 0.36 6.87 13.77
N ILE A 88 0.39 6.65 12.45
CA ILE A 88 0.68 5.34 11.87
C ILE A 88 2.13 4.91 12.13
N GLN A 89 3.11 5.81 12.09
CA GLN A 89 4.51 5.46 12.42
C GLN A 89 4.67 5.03 13.89
N LYS A 90 3.96 5.67 14.83
CA LYS A 90 3.91 5.23 16.24
C LYS A 90 3.28 3.85 16.35
N GLU A 91 2.23 3.57 15.59
CA GLU A 91 1.59 2.26 15.56
C GLU A 91 2.55 1.17 15.02
N ILE A 92 3.22 1.43 13.89
CA ILE A 92 4.24 0.53 13.33
C ILE A 92 5.33 0.26 14.37
N LYS A 93 5.85 1.30 15.03
CA LYS A 93 6.83 1.15 16.11
C LYS A 93 6.32 0.24 17.22
N SER A 94 5.07 0.45 17.66
CA SER A 94 4.47 -0.36 18.73
C SER A 94 4.36 -1.82 18.35
N ILE A 95 3.98 -2.14 17.11
CA ILE A 95 3.83 -3.52 16.65
C ILE A 95 5.20 -4.18 16.47
N VAL A 96 6.14 -3.51 15.81
CA VAL A 96 7.49 -4.06 15.62
C VAL A 96 8.20 -4.25 16.96
N SER A 97 7.89 -3.45 17.98
CA SER A 97 8.49 -3.62 19.32
C SER A 97 7.93 -4.81 20.11
N LYS A 98 6.87 -5.48 19.64
CA LYS A 98 6.31 -6.67 20.34
C LYS A 98 7.24 -7.86 20.29
N LYS A 99 8.01 -8.00 19.21
CA LYS A 99 8.98 -9.08 18.99
C LYS A 99 10.25 -8.50 18.37
N ASN A 100 11.40 -9.11 18.60
CA ASN A 100 12.63 -8.73 17.90
C ASN A 100 12.63 -9.26 16.45
N TYR A 101 11.72 -8.72 15.62
CA TYR A 101 11.58 -9.14 14.23
C TYR A 101 12.89 -8.93 13.45
N GLN A 102 13.35 -9.98 12.77
CA GLN A 102 14.53 -9.95 11.91
C GLN A 102 14.24 -9.33 10.54
N MET A 103 12.98 -9.32 10.11
CA MET A 103 12.55 -8.70 8.86
C MET A 103 11.14 -8.16 9.00
N VAL A 104 10.95 -6.91 8.59
CA VAL A 104 9.63 -6.30 8.48
C VAL A 104 9.37 -5.86 7.04
N ILE A 105 8.24 -6.29 6.48
CA ILE A 105 7.79 -5.96 5.13
C ILE A 105 6.55 -5.10 5.22
N SER A 106 6.51 -3.94 4.55
CA SER A 106 5.23 -3.29 4.23
C SER A 106 4.68 -3.83 2.91
N PHE A 107 3.39 -4.12 2.88
CA PHE A 107 2.71 -4.66 1.72
C PHE A 107 1.38 -3.95 1.49
N GLY A 108 1.02 -3.72 0.22
CA GLY A 108 -0.30 -3.24 -0.12
C GLY A 108 -0.53 -3.10 -1.63
N SER A 109 -1.78 -2.91 -2.02
CA SER A 109 -2.21 -2.74 -3.41
C SER A 109 -3.05 -1.50 -3.61
N SER A 110 -2.93 -0.84 -4.76
CA SER A 110 -3.68 0.38 -5.07
C SER A 110 -3.35 1.43 -4.01
N LYS A 111 -4.37 1.94 -3.31
CA LYS A 111 -4.20 2.84 -2.17
C LYS A 111 -3.38 2.23 -1.04
N GLY A 112 -3.51 0.92 -0.81
CA GLY A 112 -2.65 0.16 0.10
C GLY A 112 -1.19 0.15 -0.36
N GLY A 113 -0.95 0.13 -1.68
CA GLY A 113 0.40 0.24 -2.25
C GLY A 113 1.01 1.60 -1.91
N THR A 114 0.22 2.67 -2.03
CA THR A 114 0.60 4.01 -1.59
C THR A 114 0.97 4.05 -0.10
N GLY A 115 0.12 3.50 0.77
CA GLY A 115 0.42 3.40 2.21
C GLY A 115 1.71 2.60 2.48
N ALA A 116 1.87 1.45 1.81
CA ALA A 116 3.07 0.63 1.94
C ALA A 116 4.35 1.37 1.53
N LEU A 117 4.29 2.21 0.49
CA LEU A 117 5.41 3.05 0.05
C LEU A 117 5.71 4.16 1.05
N VAL A 118 4.72 5.00 1.38
CA VAL A 118 4.90 6.16 2.27
C VAL A 118 5.42 5.71 3.63
N HIS A 119 4.72 4.78 4.28
CA HIS A 119 5.11 4.36 5.62
C HIS A 119 6.33 3.44 5.60
N GLY A 120 6.48 2.61 4.57
CA GLY A 120 7.65 1.75 4.41
C GLY A 120 8.94 2.53 4.23
N LEU A 121 8.90 3.63 3.48
CA LEU A 121 10.07 4.49 3.26
C LEU A 121 10.41 5.35 4.48
N LEU A 122 9.41 5.87 5.18
CA LEU A 122 9.62 6.69 6.38
C LEU A 122 10.01 5.87 7.62
N SER A 123 9.55 4.63 7.72
CA SER A 123 9.75 3.85 8.94
C SER A 123 11.19 3.38 9.11
N PRO A 124 11.83 3.61 10.27
CA PRO A 124 13.14 3.02 10.55
C PRO A 124 13.06 1.52 10.86
N TYR A 125 11.86 0.94 10.88
CA TYR A 125 11.62 -0.46 11.25
C TYR A 125 11.39 -1.38 10.05
N ILE A 126 11.08 -0.83 8.86
CA ILE A 126 10.70 -1.61 7.67
C ILE A 126 11.89 -1.83 6.70
N ASP A 127 12.16 -3.10 6.38
CA ASP A 127 13.25 -3.57 5.51
C ASP A 127 12.88 -3.50 4.03
N LYS A 128 11.68 -3.99 3.76
CA LYS A 128 11.23 -4.26 2.41
C LYS A 128 9.84 -3.70 2.21
N ILE A 129 9.59 -3.28 1.00
CA ILE A 129 8.33 -2.70 0.60
C ILE A 129 7.87 -3.46 -0.62
N PHE A 130 6.68 -4.06 -0.57
CA PHE A 130 6.08 -4.71 -1.72
C PHE A 130 4.78 -3.99 -2.09
N SER A 131 4.84 -3.19 -3.14
CA SER A 131 3.77 -2.28 -3.55
C SER A 131 3.20 -2.68 -4.90
N LEU A 132 1.90 -2.98 -4.92
CA LEU A 132 1.17 -3.34 -6.14
C LEU A 132 0.37 -2.13 -6.64
N VAL A 133 0.51 -1.79 -7.92
CA VAL A 133 -0.25 -0.75 -8.64
C VAL A 133 -0.50 0.51 -7.80
N PRO A 134 0.53 1.12 -7.18
CA PRO A 134 0.32 2.22 -6.25
C PRO A 134 -0.23 3.47 -6.94
N GLN A 135 -0.99 4.29 -6.21
CA GLN A 135 -1.21 5.67 -6.61
C GLN A 135 -0.01 6.51 -6.16
N ILE A 136 0.84 6.89 -7.12
CA ILE A 136 1.92 7.85 -6.93
C ILE A 136 1.35 9.27 -6.95
N ASN A 137 0.50 9.57 -7.94
CA ASN A 137 -0.32 10.77 -7.98
C ASN A 137 -1.69 10.47 -7.35
N ILE A 138 -1.85 10.83 -6.09
CA ILE A 138 -3.05 10.51 -5.29
C ILE A 138 -4.21 11.40 -5.72
N THR A 139 -3.97 12.70 -5.87
CA THR A 139 -5.00 13.68 -6.19
C THR A 139 -5.59 13.46 -7.57
N GLU A 140 -4.79 13.11 -8.58
CA GLU A 140 -5.30 12.76 -9.91
C GLU A 140 -6.28 11.59 -9.85
N TYR A 141 -5.93 10.55 -9.08
CA TYR A 141 -6.82 9.40 -8.87
C TYR A 141 -8.12 9.80 -8.17
N ILE A 142 -8.03 10.57 -7.07
CA ILE A 142 -9.20 11.05 -6.34
C ILE A 142 -10.09 11.89 -7.24
N ASN A 143 -9.53 12.83 -8.00
CA ASN A 143 -10.29 13.69 -8.90
C ASN A 143 -11.02 12.89 -9.99
N LYS A 144 -10.39 11.85 -10.53
CA LYS A 144 -10.96 11.03 -11.60
C LYS A 144 -12.03 10.07 -11.13
N HIS A 145 -11.84 9.44 -9.96
CA HIS A 145 -12.67 8.29 -9.55
C HIS A 145 -13.50 8.53 -8.30
N LEU A 146 -13.11 9.47 -7.43
CA LEU A 146 -13.62 9.60 -6.06
C LEU A 146 -13.72 11.07 -5.62
N SER A 147 -14.02 11.98 -6.55
CA SER A 147 -14.04 13.43 -6.30
C SER A 147 -14.99 13.86 -5.19
N MET A 148 -16.07 13.09 -4.99
CA MET A 148 -17.02 13.28 -3.89
C MET A 148 -16.41 13.09 -2.49
N LEU A 149 -15.27 12.39 -2.35
CA LEU A 149 -14.59 12.19 -1.06
C LEU A 149 -13.70 13.37 -0.67
N LYS A 150 -13.45 14.33 -1.57
CA LYS A 150 -12.56 15.48 -1.30
C LYS A 150 -12.94 16.25 -0.02
N PRO A 151 -14.23 16.53 0.29
CA PRO A 151 -14.60 17.23 1.52
C PRO A 151 -14.25 16.46 2.80
N LEU A 152 -14.15 15.13 2.74
CA LEU A 152 -13.72 14.31 3.86
C LEU A 152 -12.20 14.28 3.95
N ILE A 153 -11.50 14.00 2.83
CA ILE A 153 -10.03 13.84 2.81
C ILE A 153 -9.31 15.17 3.08
N TYR A 154 -9.87 16.29 2.61
CA TYR A 154 -9.28 17.63 2.68
C TYR A 154 -10.12 18.57 3.57
N ALA A 155 -10.77 18.04 4.61
CA ALA A 155 -11.57 18.87 5.52
C ALA A 155 -10.72 20.00 6.12
N GLU A 156 -11.32 21.19 6.24
CA GLU A 156 -10.63 22.38 6.76
C GLU A 156 -10.33 22.24 8.25
N ASN A 157 -9.12 21.78 8.57
CA ASN A 157 -8.68 21.51 9.94
C ASN A 157 -7.31 22.16 10.22
N GLN A 158 -6.98 22.33 11.50
CA GLN A 158 -5.78 23.08 11.94
C GLN A 158 -4.43 22.47 11.49
N ASP A 159 -4.38 21.18 11.11
CA ASP A 159 -3.15 20.43 10.75
C ASP A 159 -2.96 20.18 9.22
N ASN A 160 -3.78 20.84 8.39
CA ASN A 160 -3.72 20.99 6.93
C ASN A 160 -3.05 19.88 6.08
N ILE A 161 -3.75 18.75 5.91
CA ILE A 161 -3.73 18.01 4.65
C ILE A 161 -4.72 18.65 3.67
N ASN A 162 -4.21 19.11 2.53
CA ASN A 162 -5.02 19.63 1.43
C ASN A 162 -4.63 18.94 0.10
N GLU A 163 -5.33 19.30 -0.97
CA GLU A 163 -5.13 18.71 -2.29
C GLU A 163 -3.69 18.86 -2.82
N SER A 164 -3.03 19.98 -2.52
CA SER A 164 -1.63 20.22 -2.91
C SER A 164 -0.67 19.32 -2.14
N THR A 165 -0.83 19.23 -0.81
CA THR A 165 -0.02 18.35 0.04
C THR A 165 -0.20 16.89 -0.36
N MET A 166 -1.44 16.46 -0.59
CA MET A 166 -1.77 15.08 -0.95
C MET A 166 -1.43 14.70 -2.38
N ASN A 167 -1.13 15.66 -3.26
CA ASN A 167 -1.03 15.42 -4.70
C ASN A 167 -0.13 14.24 -5.06
N ASP A 168 1.08 14.21 -4.53
CA ASP A 168 2.09 13.23 -4.88
C ASP A 168 2.75 12.65 -3.62
N ILE A 169 2.99 11.33 -3.61
CA ILE A 169 3.68 10.67 -2.50
C ILE A 169 5.05 11.29 -2.18
N ASN A 170 5.70 11.90 -3.16
CA ASN A 170 6.98 12.59 -3.02
C ASN A 170 6.89 13.77 -2.03
N ASN A 171 5.71 14.33 -1.78
CA ASN A 171 5.52 15.38 -0.78
C ASN A 171 5.73 14.87 0.66
N PHE A 172 5.61 13.56 0.87
CA PHE A 172 5.74 12.93 2.17
C PHE A 172 7.07 12.20 2.35
N ILE A 173 7.77 11.89 1.25
CA ILE A 173 8.99 11.09 1.27
C ILE A 173 10.18 12.00 1.04
N HIS A 174 10.91 12.32 2.11
CA HIS A 174 12.18 13.02 2.02
C HIS A 174 13.36 12.03 2.03
N PRO A 175 14.29 12.06 1.04
CA PRO A 175 15.41 11.13 0.98
C PRO A 175 16.28 11.09 2.24
N LEU A 176 16.50 12.25 2.88
CA LEU A 176 17.27 12.34 4.13
C LEU A 176 16.62 11.60 5.30
N ASN A 177 15.31 11.31 5.24
CA ASN A 177 14.60 10.58 6.28
C ASN A 177 14.72 9.05 6.09
N ILE A 178 15.34 8.58 5.00
CA ILE A 178 15.58 7.16 4.73
C ILE A 178 16.87 6.74 5.45
N ILE A 179 16.74 6.46 6.74
CA ILE A 179 17.89 6.21 7.62
C ILE A 179 18.44 4.77 7.59
N ARG A 180 17.85 3.89 6.76
CA ARG A 180 18.23 2.48 6.64
C ARG A 180 18.17 2.02 5.20
N LYS A 181 18.99 1.01 4.87
CA LYS A 181 18.92 0.34 3.57
C LYS A 181 17.55 -0.32 3.39
N LYS A 182 16.89 -0.03 2.27
CA LYS A 182 15.56 -0.55 1.93
C LYS A 182 15.58 -1.22 0.57
N THR A 183 14.67 -2.16 0.38
CA THR A 183 14.40 -2.76 -0.94
C THR A 183 12.91 -2.66 -1.26
N ILE A 184 12.58 -2.04 -2.38
CA ILE A 184 11.21 -1.95 -2.90
C ILE A 184 11.04 -2.96 -4.04
N PHE A 185 9.92 -3.65 -4.02
CA PHE A 185 9.40 -4.46 -5.11
C PHE A 185 8.11 -3.79 -5.58
N PHE A 186 8.11 -3.32 -6.82
CA PHE A 186 6.94 -2.79 -7.50
C PHE A 186 6.35 -3.87 -8.39
N TYR A 187 5.03 -4.00 -8.35
CA TYR A 187 4.27 -4.74 -9.36
C TYR A 187 3.28 -3.77 -10.00
N THR A 188 3.36 -3.56 -11.30
CA THR A 188 2.43 -2.70 -12.05
C THR A 188 2.19 -3.30 -13.43
N GLY A 189 1.29 -2.71 -14.22
CA GLY A 189 0.95 -3.20 -15.56
C GLY A 189 1.12 -2.12 -16.60
N VAL A 190 1.43 -2.52 -17.84
CA VAL A 190 1.59 -1.57 -18.97
C VAL A 190 0.33 -0.76 -19.28
N THR A 191 -0.84 -1.27 -18.87
CA THR A 191 -2.15 -0.61 -19.00
C THR A 191 -2.67 -0.04 -17.68
N ASP A 192 -1.87 -0.02 -16.62
CA ASP A 192 -2.22 0.67 -15.38
C ASP A 192 -2.24 2.18 -15.61
N GLU A 193 -3.20 2.87 -15.01
CA GLU A 193 -3.32 4.32 -15.22
C GLU A 193 -2.18 5.11 -14.57
N GLN A 194 -1.47 4.53 -13.60
CA GLN A 194 -0.29 5.14 -12.96
C GLN A 194 1.01 4.38 -13.29
N PHE A 195 1.03 3.65 -14.41
CA PHE A 195 2.21 2.91 -14.86
C PHE A 195 3.44 3.82 -15.00
N LYS A 196 3.28 4.96 -15.66
CA LYS A 196 4.38 5.88 -15.96
C LYS A 196 4.96 6.47 -14.68
N GLU A 197 4.10 6.91 -13.79
CA GLU A 197 4.43 7.52 -12.50
C GLU A 197 5.11 6.48 -11.61
N THR A 198 4.60 5.25 -11.56
CA THR A 198 5.22 4.14 -10.83
C THR A 198 6.62 3.84 -11.35
N LYS A 199 6.78 3.76 -12.69
CA LYS A 199 8.09 3.53 -13.32
C LYS A 199 9.07 4.65 -12.96
N GLN A 200 8.68 5.91 -13.16
CA GLN A 200 9.51 7.08 -12.86
C GLN A 200 9.90 7.13 -11.38
N PHE A 201 8.96 6.86 -10.47
CA PHE A 201 9.25 6.80 -9.04
C PHE A 201 10.23 5.67 -8.71
N SER A 202 10.06 4.49 -9.32
CA SER A 202 10.93 3.32 -9.12
C SER A 202 12.38 3.59 -9.56
N GLU A 203 12.59 4.42 -10.59
CA GLU A 203 13.90 4.85 -11.07
C GLU A 203 14.48 5.95 -10.15
N LYS A 204 13.67 6.96 -9.80
CA LYS A 204 14.08 8.10 -8.96
C LYS A 204 14.56 7.66 -7.57
N ILE A 205 13.85 6.72 -6.93
CA ILE A 205 14.14 6.33 -5.55
C ILE A 205 15.52 5.63 -5.39
N VAL A 206 16.07 5.10 -6.48
CA VAL A 206 17.42 4.50 -6.49
C VAL A 206 18.49 5.53 -6.14
N ASN A 207 18.31 6.78 -6.59
CA ASN A 207 19.21 7.89 -6.27
C ASN A 207 19.19 8.26 -4.77
N CYS A 208 18.23 7.73 -4.01
CA CYS A 208 18.11 7.92 -2.57
C CYS A 208 18.72 6.75 -1.77
N GLY A 209 19.53 5.89 -2.41
CA GLY A 209 20.15 4.74 -1.75
C GLY A 209 19.22 3.54 -1.51
N VAL A 210 18.03 3.56 -2.12
CA VAL A 210 17.04 2.48 -2.01
C VAL A 210 17.19 1.51 -3.18
N SER A 211 17.22 0.20 -2.91
CA SER A 211 17.15 -0.79 -3.98
C SER A 211 15.73 -0.88 -4.52
N SER A 212 15.53 -0.75 -5.82
CA SER A 212 14.22 -0.84 -6.46
C SER A 212 14.19 -2.02 -7.43
N THR A 213 13.12 -2.81 -7.42
CA THR A 213 12.84 -3.89 -8.38
C THR A 213 11.47 -3.67 -8.97
N LEU A 214 11.37 -3.58 -10.29
CA LEU A 214 10.14 -3.32 -11.02
C LEU A 214 9.69 -4.56 -11.78
N ILE A 215 8.45 -4.99 -11.54
CA ILE A 215 7.81 -6.11 -12.23
C ILE A 215 6.63 -5.55 -13.01
N ILE A 216 6.68 -5.70 -14.33
CA ILE A 216 5.74 -5.12 -15.27
C ILE A 216 4.89 -6.25 -15.86
N ASN A 217 3.62 -6.31 -15.45
CA ASN A 217 2.63 -7.15 -16.10
C ASN A 217 2.31 -6.60 -17.50
N VAL A 218 2.53 -7.42 -18.54
CA VAL A 218 2.28 -7.04 -19.94
C VAL A 218 0.89 -7.44 -20.44
N GLU A 219 0.10 -8.14 -19.62
CA GLU A 219 -1.31 -8.41 -19.92
C GLU A 219 -2.07 -7.08 -20.07
N LYS A 220 -2.95 -6.99 -21.08
CA LYS A 220 -3.80 -5.82 -21.32
C LYS A 220 -4.98 -5.79 -20.34
N LYS A 221 -4.70 -5.79 -19.04
CA LYS A 221 -5.66 -5.78 -17.94
C LYS A 221 -5.74 -4.41 -17.28
N LYS A 222 -6.95 -3.99 -16.91
CA LYS A 222 -7.16 -2.77 -16.11
C LYS A 222 -6.66 -2.98 -14.67
N HIS A 223 -6.56 -1.88 -13.92
CA HIS A 223 -6.04 -1.79 -12.56
C HIS A 223 -6.40 -2.97 -11.63
N SER A 224 -7.70 -3.25 -11.40
CA SER A 224 -8.12 -4.31 -10.47
C SER A 224 -7.95 -5.72 -11.02
N PRO A 225 -8.39 -6.08 -12.25
CA PRO A 225 -8.17 -7.41 -12.81
C PRO A 225 -6.70 -7.83 -12.85
N MET A 226 -5.79 -6.89 -13.12
CA MET A 226 -4.35 -7.15 -13.12
C MET A 226 -3.85 -7.76 -11.80
N VAL A 227 -4.41 -7.31 -10.68
CA VAL A 227 -4.08 -7.82 -9.34
C VAL A 227 -4.86 -9.10 -9.04
N MET A 228 -6.18 -9.08 -9.24
CA MET A 228 -7.06 -10.17 -8.80
C MET A 228 -6.84 -11.47 -9.60
N ASP A 229 -6.51 -11.37 -10.88
CA ASP A 229 -6.26 -12.54 -11.73
C ASP A 229 -4.86 -13.15 -11.48
N ASN A 230 -3.98 -12.41 -10.79
CA ASN A 230 -2.59 -12.78 -10.57
C ASN A 230 -2.23 -12.96 -9.08
N VAL A 231 -3.24 -13.13 -8.21
CA VAL A 231 -3.05 -13.28 -6.75
C VAL A 231 -2.07 -14.40 -6.42
N GLU A 232 -2.11 -15.53 -7.13
CA GLU A 232 -1.19 -16.66 -6.92
C GLU A 232 0.27 -16.27 -7.19
N PHE A 233 0.53 -15.57 -8.31
CA PHE A 233 1.87 -15.08 -8.64
C PHE A 233 2.36 -14.06 -7.59
N ILE A 234 1.49 -13.14 -7.18
CA ILE A 234 1.79 -12.12 -6.18
C ILE A 234 2.09 -12.77 -4.81
N GLU A 235 1.33 -13.78 -4.41
CA GLU A 235 1.57 -14.57 -3.19
C GLU A 235 2.95 -15.24 -3.23
N ASN A 236 3.29 -15.90 -4.36
CA ASN A 236 4.59 -16.55 -4.56
C ASN A 236 5.75 -15.55 -4.56
N LEU A 237 5.53 -14.36 -5.11
CA LEU A 237 6.48 -13.27 -5.07
C LEU A 237 6.70 -12.77 -3.64
N LEU A 238 5.65 -12.57 -2.84
CA LEU A 238 5.78 -12.21 -1.43
C LEU A 238 6.54 -13.28 -0.63
N LYS A 239 6.24 -14.57 -0.82
CA LYS A 239 7.00 -15.69 -0.21
C LYS A 239 8.48 -15.67 -0.59
N SER A 240 8.79 -15.34 -1.84
CA SER A 240 10.17 -15.22 -2.33
C SER A 240 10.88 -14.03 -1.69
N ILE A 241 10.20 -12.88 -1.58
CA ILE A 241 10.70 -11.69 -0.88
C ILE A 241 10.98 -12.03 0.59
N LEU A 242 10.05 -12.68 1.28
CA LEU A 242 10.17 -13.06 2.69
C LEU A 242 11.38 -13.98 2.95
N SER A 243 11.64 -14.90 2.01
CA SER A 243 12.73 -15.88 2.11
C SER A 243 14.07 -15.39 1.54
N ASN A 244 14.18 -14.13 1.10
CA ASN A 244 15.36 -13.61 0.38
C ASN A 244 15.74 -14.43 -0.88
N LYS A 245 14.76 -15.06 -1.53
CA LYS A 245 14.98 -15.89 -2.72
C LYS A 245 14.48 -15.18 -3.97
N ARG A 246 15.07 -15.55 -5.11
CA ARG A 246 14.55 -15.15 -6.43
C ARG A 246 13.24 -15.90 -6.68
N THR A 247 12.19 -15.17 -7.06
CA THR A 247 10.93 -15.76 -7.54
C THR A 247 11.19 -16.60 -8.78
N LYS A 248 10.81 -17.88 -8.74
CA LYS A 248 10.86 -18.78 -9.88
C LYS A 248 9.45 -18.88 -10.47
N ASP A 249 9.24 -18.20 -11.59
CA ASP A 249 8.00 -18.29 -12.36
C ASP A 249 8.35 -18.32 -13.85
N LYS A 250 7.74 -19.23 -14.60
CA LYS A 250 8.00 -19.41 -16.04
C LYS A 250 7.56 -18.21 -16.88
N ASN A 251 6.63 -17.41 -16.36
CA ASN A 251 6.09 -16.23 -17.01
C ASN A 251 6.83 -14.96 -16.57
N LEU A 252 7.84 -15.06 -15.69
CA LEU A 252 8.66 -13.93 -15.25
C LEU A 252 9.97 -13.87 -16.03
N PHE A 253 10.05 -12.93 -16.97
CA PHE A 253 11.21 -12.69 -17.81
C PHE A 253 12.02 -11.49 -17.31
N GLN A 254 13.34 -11.61 -17.23
CA GLN A 254 14.19 -10.49 -16.85
C GLN A 254 14.50 -9.63 -18.08
N LEU A 255 14.02 -8.39 -18.10
CA LEU A 255 14.31 -7.45 -19.18
C LEU A 255 15.71 -6.85 -19.01
N GLU A 256 16.03 -6.41 -17.80
CA GLU A 256 17.31 -5.83 -17.42
C GLU A 256 17.55 -6.03 -15.90
N SER A 257 18.63 -5.45 -15.35
CA SER A 257 18.90 -5.57 -13.92
C SER A 257 17.76 -4.97 -13.10
N LYS A 258 17.16 -5.78 -12.23
CA LYS A 258 16.03 -5.41 -11.36
C LYS A 258 14.74 -4.97 -12.07
N THR A 259 14.62 -5.15 -13.38
CA THR A 259 13.38 -4.94 -14.14
C THR A 259 12.95 -6.24 -14.80
N PHE A 260 11.71 -6.64 -14.57
CA PHE A 260 11.15 -7.90 -15.05
C PHE A 260 9.82 -7.65 -15.77
N LEU A 261 9.56 -8.46 -16.80
CA LEU A 261 8.26 -8.57 -17.45
C LEU A 261 7.56 -9.81 -16.90
N TYR A 262 6.29 -9.67 -16.54
CA TYR A 262 5.42 -10.78 -16.19
C TYR A 262 4.40 -10.96 -17.31
N LEU A 263 4.46 -12.12 -17.99
CA LEU A 263 3.71 -12.39 -19.23
C LEU A 263 2.24 -12.76 -18.99
N GLY A 264 1.82 -12.95 -17.74
CA GLY A 264 0.46 -13.38 -17.43
C GLY A 264 0.23 -14.88 -17.64
N LYS A 265 -1.03 -15.29 -17.44
CA LYS A 265 -1.52 -16.64 -17.76
C LYS A 265 -2.27 -16.62 -19.09
#